data_AF-A0A4Q3DL29-F1
#
_entry.id   AF-A0A4Q3DL29-F1
#
_cell.length_a   1.000
_cell.length_b   1.000
_cell.length_c   1.000
_cell.angle_alpha   90.00
_cell.angle_beta   90.00
_cell.angle_gamma   90.00
#
_symmetry.space_group_name_H-M   'P 1'
#
loop_
_entity.id
_entity.type
_entity.pdbx_description
1 polymer ?
#
loop_
_entity_poly.entity_id
_entity_poly.type
_entity_poly.pdbx_seq_one_letter_code
_entity_poly.pdbx_strand_id
1 'polypeptide(L)' 'VEDYYGHFRVTTDLIELRNLLQCAELIVRSALHRKESRGLHYTLDYPDLLAEAVDTVLVP' A
#
# COMPACT_ATOMS: atom_id res chain seq x y z
N VAL A 1 0.63 -3.35 16.85
CA VAL A 1 -0.70 -2.71 16.69
C VAL A 1 -1.81 -3.62 17.20
N GLU A 2 -1.76 -4.94 16.96
CA GLU A 2 -2.71 -5.92 17.54
C GLU A 2 -2.80 -5.84 19.08
N ASP A 3 -1.68 -5.65 19.78
CA ASP A 3 -1.66 -5.52 21.25
C ASP A 3 -2.38 -4.28 21.82
N TYR A 4 -2.69 -3.26 21.00
CA TYR A 4 -3.33 -2.03 21.48
C TYR A 4 -4.87 -2.14 21.61
N TYR A 5 -5.47 -3.20 21.07
CA TYR A 5 -6.92 -3.41 21.08
C TYR A 5 -7.44 -4.06 22.37
N GLY A 6 -6.56 -4.60 23.22
CA GLY A 6 -6.95 -5.31 24.45
C GLY A 6 -7.47 -4.40 25.58
N HIS A 7 -7.15 -3.10 25.57
CA HIS A 7 -7.37 -2.22 26.73
C HIS A 7 -8.19 -0.94 26.47
N PHE A 8 -8.53 -0.62 25.22
CA PHE A 8 -9.22 0.62 24.87
C PHE A 8 -10.57 0.34 24.22
N ARG A 9 -11.61 1.11 24.59
CA ARG A 9 -12.90 1.08 23.91
C ARG A 9 -12.67 1.34 22.42
N VAL A 10 -13.29 0.51 21.57
CA VAL A 10 -13.30 0.74 20.12
C VAL A 10 -13.94 2.10 19.86
N THR A 11 -13.17 3.01 19.27
CA THR A 11 -13.63 4.32 18.82
C THR A 11 -13.59 4.39 17.30
N THR A 12 -14.35 5.32 16.71
CA THR A 12 -14.32 5.60 15.28
C THR A 12 -12.90 5.92 14.81
N ASP A 13 -12.19 6.79 15.54
CA ASP A 13 -10.81 7.20 15.21
C ASP A 13 -9.86 5.99 15.13
N LEU A 14 -10.02 5.00 16.01
CA LEU A 14 -9.18 3.80 16.00
C LEU A 14 -9.45 2.92 14.77
N ILE A 15 -10.71 2.82 14.35
CA ILE A 15 -11.09 2.10 13.13
C ILE A 15 -10.56 2.83 11.89
N GLU A 16 -10.69 4.15 11.84
CA GLU A 16 -10.15 4.96 10.75
C GLU A 16 -8.63 4.81 10.65
N LEU A 17 -7.92 4.87 11.77
CA LEU A 17 -6.48 4.64 11.81
C LEU A 17 -6.11 3.25 11.29
N ARG A 18 -6.85 2.20 11.69
CA ARG A 18 -6.63 0.83 11.19
C ARG A 18 -6.81 0.75 9.68
N ASN A 19 -7.87 1.34 9.14
CA ASN A 19 -8.17 1.34 7.71
C ASN A 19 -7.11 2.09 6.92
N LEU A 20 -6.67 3.27 7.42
CA LEU A 20 -5.60 4.04 6.80
C LEU A 20 -4.29 3.26 6.77
N LEU A 21 -3.93 2.59 7.87
CA LEU A 21 -2.72 1.78 7.93
C LEU A 21 -2.77 0.63 6.92
N GLN A 22 -3.89 -0.08 6.84
CA GLN A 22 -4.06 -1.18 5.91
C GLN A 22 -4.00 -0.71 4.45
N CYS A 23 -4.67 0.41 4.12
CA CYS A 23 -4.59 1.00 2.79
C CYS A 23 -3.14 1.44 2.45
N ALA A 24 -2.44 2.07 3.38
CA ALA A 24 -1.06 2.49 3.19
C ALA A 24 -0.13 1.30 2.94
N GLU A 25 -0.30 0.20 3.66
CA GLU A 25 0.46 -1.03 3.43
C GLU A 25 0.25 -1.56 2.00
N LEU A 26 -1.00 -1.62 1.54
CA LEU A 26 -1.32 -2.10 0.18
C LEU A 26 -0.72 -1.19 -0.90
N ILE A 27 -0.74 0.13 -0.70
CA ILE A 27 -0.10 1.10 -1.62
C ILE A 27 1.41 0.83 -1.70
N VAL A 28 2.09 0.71 -0.56
CA VAL A 28 3.54 0.48 -0.52
C VAL A 28 3.90 -0.86 -1.15
N ARG A 29 3.18 -1.94 -0.82
CA ARG A 29 3.38 -3.26 -1.43
C ARG A 29 3.18 -3.23 -2.95
N SER A 30 2.16 -2.50 -3.42
CA SER A 30 1.91 -2.33 -4.86
C SER A 30 3.04 -1.57 -5.55
N ALA A 31 3.55 -0.52 -4.92
CA ALA A 31 4.67 0.27 -5.44
C ALA A 31 5.96 -0.55 -5.51
N LEU A 32 6.27 -1.37 -4.49
CA LEU A 32 7.46 -2.21 -4.47
C LEU A 32 7.44 -3.31 -5.54
N HIS A 33 6.26 -3.81 -5.90
CA HIS A 33 6.09 -4.85 -6.92
C HIS A 33 6.28 -4.30 -8.35
N ARG A 34 6.02 -3.01 -8.58
CA ARG A 34 6.17 -2.38 -9.90
C ARG A 34 7.64 -2.04 -10.16
N LYS A 35 8.19 -2.56 -11.26
CA LYS A 35 9.59 -2.42 -11.67
C LYS A 35 9.73 -1.57 -12.94
N GLU A 36 8.99 -0.47 -12.97
CA GLU A 36 8.98 0.53 -14.04
C GLU A 36 8.51 1.86 -13.48
N SER A 37 8.74 2.96 -14.21
CA SER A 37 8.14 4.25 -13.92
C SER A 37 7.08 4.56 -14.96
N ARG A 38 5.82 4.66 -14.52
CA ARG A 38 4.66 4.86 -15.40
C ARG A 38 3.61 5.74 -14.72
N GLY A 39 3.28 6.85 -15.38
CA GLY A 39 2.24 7.77 -14.92
C GLY A 39 2.56 8.36 -13.54
N LEU A 40 1.69 8.11 -12.55
CA LEU A 40 1.84 8.62 -11.18
C LEU A 40 2.83 7.81 -10.32
N HIS A 41 3.31 6.67 -10.80
CA HIS A 41 4.34 5.88 -10.12
C HIS A 41 5.70 6.14 -10.77
N TYR A 42 6.63 6.69 -10.01
CA TYR A 42 8.00 6.96 -10.47
C TYR A 42 9.00 6.46 -9.42
N THR A 43 10.04 5.77 -9.88
CA THR A 43 11.12 5.24 -9.05
C THR A 43 12.46 5.43 -9.74
N LEU A 44 13.48 5.80 -8.98
CA LEU A 44 14.84 6.01 -9.50
C LEU A 44 15.51 4.70 -9.92
N ASP A 45 15.10 3.57 -9.32
CA ASP A 45 15.67 2.26 -9.63
C ASP A 45 15.19 1.72 -10.99
N TYR A 46 14.03 2.18 -11.46
CA TYR A 46 13.40 1.76 -12.71
C TYR A 46 12.79 2.97 -13.42
N PRO A 47 13.60 3.88 -13.99
CA PRO A 47 13.12 5.14 -14.56
C PRO A 47 12.36 4.97 -15.88
N ASP A 48 12.52 3.83 -16.55
CA ASP A 48 11.93 3.56 -17.86
C ASP A 48 10.61 2.77 -17.78
N LEU A 49 9.92 2.70 -18.92
CA LEU A 49 8.68 1.93 -19.13
C LEU A 49 9.00 0.50 -19.57
N LEU A 50 8.23 -0.46 -19.07
CA LEU A 50 8.21 -1.81 -19.65
C LEU A 50 7.40 -1.84 -20.95
N ALA A 51 7.72 -2.81 -21.81
CA ALA A 51 7.08 -2.97 -23.12
C ALA A 51 5.57 -3.23 -23.00
N GLU A 52 5.17 -4.01 -22.00
CA GLU A 52 3.77 -4.33 -21.71
C GLU A 52 3.37 -3.76 -20.35
N ALA A 53 2.22 -3.07 -20.33
CA ALA A 53 1.64 -2.58 -19.10
C ALA A 53 0.81 -3.69 -18.45
N VAL A 54 1.10 -3.99 -17.19
CA VAL A 54 0.35 -4.97 -16.39
C VAL A 54 -0.10 -4.35 -15.08
N ASP A 55 -1.30 -4.72 -14.63
CA ASP A 55 -1.83 -4.28 -13.35
C ASP A 55 -1.07 -4.94 -12.19
N THR A 56 -0.86 -4.17 -11.12
CA THR A 56 -0.35 -4.73 -9.86
C THR A 56 -1.52 -5.27 -9.06
N VAL A 57 -1.64 -6.59 -8.96
CA VAL A 57 -2.71 -7.26 -8.22
C VAL A 57 -2.14 -7.91 -6.96
N LEU A 58 -2.67 -7.56 -5.79
CA LEU A 58 -2.34 -8.19 -4.52
C LEU A 58 -3.45 -9.17 -4.16
N VAL A 59 -3.08 -10.42 -3.86
CA VAL A 59 -4.01 -11.46 -3.38
C VAL A 59 -3.92 -11.53 -1.84
N PRO A 60 -5.06 -11.57 -1.11
CA PRO A 60 -5.08 -11.70 0.35
C PRO A 60 -4.42 -12.96 0.89
#